data_AF-A0A2P2NIX0-F1
#
_entry.id   AF-A0A2P2NIX0-F1
#
_cell.length_a   1.000
_cell.length_b   1.000
_cell.length_c   1.000
_cell.angle_alpha   90.00
_cell.angle_beta   90.00
_cell.angle_gamma   90.00
#
_symmetry.space_group_name_H-M   'P 1'
#
loop_
_entity.id
_entity.type
_entity.pdbx_description
1 polymer ?
#
loop_
_entity_poly.entity_id
_entity_poly.type
_entity_poly.pdbx_seq_one_letter_code
_entity_poly.pdbx_strand_id
1 'polypeptide(L)'
;MAAPQSQNQNQNHHQYFHDFLPLMANKLGGDALIGELCKGFNLLMDAEKGVITFESLKRNSALLGLQDLSNDDLRCMLQEGDFDGDGALSQMEFCVLMFRLSPELMEESQFLLDEALLEELHNYSY
;
A
#
# COMPACT_ATOMS: atom_id res chain seq x y z
N MET A 1 -5.77 -7.01 51.29
CA MET A 1 -4.55 -7.09 50.47
C MET A 1 -4.72 -8.24 49.47
N ALA A 2 -4.38 -7.98 48.19
CA ALA A 2 -4.44 -8.84 46.99
C ALA A 2 -5.83 -9.10 46.38
N ALA A 3 -6.10 -9.05 45.07
CA ALA A 3 -5.55 -8.39 43.87
C ALA A 3 -6.64 -8.58 42.77
N PRO A 4 -6.90 -7.64 41.84
CA PRO A 4 -7.87 -7.85 40.77
C PRO A 4 -7.29 -8.72 39.65
N GLN A 5 -8.08 -9.69 39.16
CA GLN A 5 -7.72 -10.56 38.04
C GLN A 5 -7.74 -9.79 36.72
N SER A 6 -6.63 -9.92 35.99
CA SER A 6 -6.28 -9.22 34.76
C SER A 6 -7.28 -9.43 33.63
N GLN A 7 -7.74 -8.34 33.03
CA GLN A 7 -8.39 -8.35 31.72
C GLN A 7 -7.33 -8.71 30.67
N ASN A 8 -7.50 -9.90 30.08
CA ASN A 8 -6.73 -10.35 28.93
C ASN A 8 -7.18 -9.56 27.70
N GLN A 9 -6.54 -8.41 27.46
CA GLN A 9 -6.63 -7.70 26.20
C GLN A 9 -5.84 -8.50 25.17
N ASN A 10 -6.57 -9.26 24.35
CA ASN A 10 -6.06 -9.84 23.12
C ASN A 10 -5.64 -8.68 22.21
N GLN A 11 -4.38 -8.27 22.32
CA GLN A 11 -3.80 -7.22 21.49
C GLN A 11 -3.74 -7.77 20.07
N ASN A 12 -4.68 -7.28 19.25
CA ASN A 12 -4.61 -7.35 17.78
C ASN A 12 -3.17 -7.03 17.36
N HIS A 13 -2.44 -8.05 16.94
CA HIS A 13 -1.23 -7.89 16.15
C HIS A 13 -1.65 -7.28 14.80
N HIS A 14 -1.91 -5.98 14.79
CA HIS A 14 -1.65 -5.20 13.60
C HIS A 14 -0.12 -5.29 13.44
N GLN A 15 0.35 -6.21 12.60
CA GLN A 15 1.68 -6.08 12.03
C GLN A 15 1.71 -4.66 11.47
N TYR A 16 2.40 -3.76 12.17
CA TYR A 16 2.70 -2.44 11.66
C TYR A 16 3.54 -2.67 10.41
N PHE A 17 2.88 -2.65 9.26
CA PHE A 17 3.58 -2.50 8.01
C PHE A 17 4.30 -1.16 8.14
N HIS A 18 5.61 -1.23 8.28
CA HIS A 18 6.40 -0.02 8.38
C HIS A 18 6.40 0.59 7.00
N ASP A 19 5.79 1.78 6.88
CA ASP A 19 5.73 2.46 5.62
C ASP A 19 7.15 2.91 5.24
N PHE A 20 7.67 2.33 4.16
CA PHE A 20 8.97 2.66 3.60
C PHE A 20 8.83 3.44 2.29
N LEU A 21 7.61 3.63 1.79
CA LEU A 21 7.37 4.31 0.54
C LEU A 21 7.84 5.78 0.57
N PRO A 22 7.62 6.57 1.65
CA PRO A 22 8.15 7.93 1.77
C PRO A 22 9.67 7.97 1.70
N LEU A 23 10.33 7.01 2.35
CA LEU A 23 11.79 6.93 2.36
C LEU A 23 12.34 6.54 0.98
N MET A 24 11.65 5.64 0.28
CA MET A 24 11.98 5.29 -1.12
C MET A 24 11.74 6.47 -2.06
N ALA A 25 10.62 7.19 -1.92
CA ALA A 25 10.30 8.37 -2.71
C ALA A 25 11.38 9.44 -2.57
N ASN A 26 11.77 9.75 -1.32
CA ASN A 26 12.79 10.74 -1.01
C ASN A 26 14.19 10.35 -1.54
N LYS A 27 14.52 9.05 -1.56
CA LYS A 27 15.85 8.59 -2.03
C LYS A 27 15.94 8.38 -3.53
N LEU A 28 14.88 7.90 -4.15
CA LEU A 28 14.88 7.44 -5.55
C LEU A 28 14.21 8.45 -6.49
N GLY A 29 13.32 9.30 -5.97
CA GLY A 29 12.40 10.11 -6.76
C GLY A 29 11.13 9.35 -7.15
N GLY A 30 10.08 10.09 -7.55
CA GLY A 30 8.75 9.53 -7.85
C GLY A 30 8.75 8.48 -8.97
N ASP A 31 9.43 8.75 -10.08
CA ASP A 31 9.49 7.80 -11.22
C ASP A 31 10.16 6.47 -10.85
N ALA A 32 11.21 6.53 -10.03
CA ALA A 32 11.91 5.34 -9.60
C ALA A 32 11.14 4.58 -8.51
N LEU A 33 10.39 5.27 -7.64
CA LEU A 33 9.45 4.63 -6.72
C LEU A 33 8.39 3.83 -7.49
N ILE A 34 7.79 4.42 -8.52
CA ILE A 34 6.83 3.72 -9.39
C ILE A 34 7.49 2.49 -10.02
N GLY A 35 8.74 2.62 -10.46
CA GLY A 35 9.54 1.49 -10.95
C GLY A 35 9.69 0.36 -9.94
N GLU A 36 9.94 0.65 -8.66
CA GLU A 36 10.02 -0.34 -7.58
C GLU A 36 8.66 -0.98 -7.28
N LEU A 37 7.57 -0.20 -7.28
CA LEU A 37 6.21 -0.74 -7.12
C LEU A 37 5.86 -1.70 -8.26
N CYS A 38 6.22 -1.36 -9.50
CA CYS A 38 6.05 -2.25 -10.65
C CYS A 38 6.83 -3.56 -10.51
N LYS A 39 8.04 -3.53 -9.92
CA LYS A 39 8.80 -4.75 -9.61
C LYS A 39 8.12 -5.57 -8.52
N GLY A 40 7.61 -4.92 -7.46
CA GLY A 40 6.82 -5.57 -6.41
C GLY A 40 5.57 -6.25 -6.97
N PHE A 41 4.85 -5.57 -7.86
CA PHE A 41 3.72 -6.14 -8.60
C PHE A 41 4.12 -7.40 -9.37
N ASN A 42 5.21 -7.35 -10.14
CA ASN A 42 5.69 -8.49 -10.91
C ASN A 42 6.09 -9.70 -10.05
N LEU A 43 6.50 -9.48 -8.79
CA LEU A 43 6.77 -10.56 -7.85
C LEU A 43 5.49 -11.22 -7.34
N LEU A 44 4.38 -10.49 -7.25
CA LEU A 44 3.11 -10.96 -6.70
C LEU A 44 2.13 -11.45 -7.77
N MET A 45 2.29 -11.03 -9.03
CA MET A 45 1.34 -11.35 -10.09
C MET A 45 1.33 -12.83 -10.49
N ASP A 46 0.23 -13.23 -11.09
CA ASP A 46 0.11 -14.45 -11.88
C ASP A 46 0.81 -14.23 -13.23
N ALA A 47 1.79 -15.06 -13.57
CA ALA A 47 2.59 -14.91 -14.79
C ALA A 47 1.79 -15.22 -16.07
N GLU A 48 0.73 -16.02 -15.98
CA GLU A 48 -0.11 -16.37 -17.14
C GLU A 48 -1.18 -15.30 -17.38
N LYS A 49 -1.76 -14.75 -16.30
CA LYS A 49 -2.83 -13.75 -16.39
C LYS A 49 -2.32 -12.31 -16.45
N GLY A 50 -1.10 -12.04 -15.96
CA GLY A 50 -0.52 -10.70 -15.90
C GLY A 50 -1.15 -9.78 -14.83
N VAL A 51 -1.89 -10.35 -13.88
CA VAL A 51 -2.57 -9.65 -12.78
C VAL A 51 -2.34 -10.37 -11.46
N ILE A 52 -2.45 -9.68 -10.33
CA ILE A 52 -2.38 -10.32 -9.02
C ILE A 52 -3.74 -10.95 -8.73
N THR A 53 -3.77 -12.27 -8.61
CA THR A 53 -4.96 -13.01 -8.17
C THR A 53 -4.80 -13.43 -6.72
N PHE A 54 -5.89 -13.84 -6.07
CA PHE A 54 -5.81 -14.39 -4.71
C PHE A 54 -4.80 -15.53 -4.60
N GLU A 55 -4.76 -16.43 -5.59
CA GLU A 55 -3.85 -17.57 -5.59
C GLU A 55 -2.40 -17.14 -5.79
N SER A 56 -2.14 -16.22 -6.74
CA SER A 56 -0.79 -15.71 -6.96
C SER A 56 -0.29 -14.93 -5.76
N LEU A 57 -1.12 -14.06 -5.19
CA LEU A 57 -0.82 -13.29 -4.00
C LEU A 57 -0.46 -14.22 -2.84
N LYS A 58 -1.30 -15.22 -2.53
CA LYS A 58 -1.07 -16.18 -1.45
C LYS A 58 0.22 -16.97 -1.61
N ARG A 59 0.49 -17.47 -2.82
CA ARG A 59 1.69 -18.27 -3.09
C ARG A 59 2.94 -17.40 -3.04
N ASN A 60 2.90 -16.27 -3.72
CA ASN A 60 4.07 -15.42 -3.91
C ASN A 60 4.40 -14.63 -2.62
N SER A 61 3.40 -14.20 -1.85
CA SER A 61 3.62 -13.55 -0.53
C SER A 61 4.31 -14.50 0.45
N ALA A 62 3.92 -15.78 0.48
CA ALA A 62 4.59 -16.79 1.30
C ALA A 62 6.07 -16.96 0.92
N LEU A 63 6.40 -16.90 -0.38
CA LEU A 63 7.80 -16.95 -0.85
C LEU A 63 8.62 -15.73 -0.44
N LEU A 64 7.97 -14.58 -0.23
CA LEU A 64 8.57 -13.34 0.26
C LEU A 64 8.67 -13.28 1.80
N GLY A 65 8.29 -14.36 2.49
CA GLY A 65 8.31 -14.44 3.95
C GLY A 65 7.10 -13.79 4.63
N LEU A 66 6.05 -13.44 3.88
CA LEU A 66 4.79 -12.88 4.39
C LEU A 66 3.76 -13.98 4.70
N GLN A 67 4.25 -15.13 5.16
CA GLN A 67 3.45 -16.34 5.43
C GLN A 67 2.49 -16.20 6.62
N ASP A 68 2.62 -15.14 7.42
CA ASP A 68 1.75 -14.84 8.56
C ASP A 68 0.41 -14.20 8.14
N LEU A 69 0.28 -13.75 6.89
CA LEU A 69 -0.97 -13.21 6.36
C LEU A 69 -2.02 -14.31 6.21
N SER A 70 -3.17 -14.12 6.86
CA SER A 70 -4.28 -15.05 6.76
C SER A 70 -4.97 -14.98 5.40
N ASN A 71 -5.74 -16.02 5.04
CA ASN A 71 -6.54 -15.97 3.82
C ASN A 71 -7.52 -14.78 3.81
N ASP A 72 -7.98 -14.34 4.98
CA ASP A 72 -8.91 -13.22 5.08
C ASP A 72 -8.17 -11.89 4.88
N ASP A 73 -6.96 -11.74 5.40
CA ASP A 73 -6.11 -10.55 5.13
C ASP A 73 -5.82 -10.42 3.64
N LEU A 74 -5.45 -11.52 2.98
CA LEU A 74 -5.18 -11.53 1.54
C LEU A 74 -6.41 -11.20 0.70
N ARG A 75 -7.60 -11.62 1.14
CA ARG A 75 -8.87 -11.24 0.49
C ARG A 75 -9.19 -9.78 0.68
N CYS A 76 -9.00 -9.25 1.89
CA CYS A 76 -9.15 -7.83 2.17
C CYS A 76 -8.20 -7.01 1.30
N MET A 77 -6.93 -7.40 1.16
CA MET A 77 -5.98 -6.71 0.27
C MET A 77 -6.45 -6.65 -1.18
N LEU A 78 -7.03 -7.74 -1.71
CA LEU A 78 -7.61 -7.74 -3.05
C LEU A 78 -8.82 -6.80 -3.11
N GLN A 79 -9.78 -6.95 -2.19
CA GLN A 79 -11.03 -6.17 -2.18
C GLN A 79 -10.81 -4.66 -2.03
N GLU A 80 -9.78 -4.25 -1.27
CA GLU A 80 -9.48 -2.83 -1.06
C GLU A 80 -8.80 -2.17 -2.28
N GLY A 81 -8.13 -2.97 -3.12
CA GLY A 81 -7.44 -2.49 -4.31
C GLY A 81 -8.20 -2.70 -5.62
N ASP A 82 -9.12 -3.66 -5.67
CA ASP A 82 -9.90 -4.02 -6.85
C ASP A 82 -11.00 -2.96 -7.08
N PHE A 83 -10.76 -2.06 -8.04
CA PHE A 83 -11.65 -0.94 -8.32
C PHE A 83 -12.66 -1.24 -9.43
N ASP A 84 -12.32 -2.15 -10.34
CA ASP A 84 -13.20 -2.55 -11.43
C ASP A 84 -14.08 -3.78 -11.10
N GLY A 85 -13.76 -4.48 -10.02
CA GLY A 85 -14.50 -5.62 -9.50
C GLY A 85 -14.23 -6.93 -10.23
N ASP A 86 -13.10 -7.05 -10.93
CA ASP A 86 -12.74 -8.26 -11.69
C ASP A 86 -12.22 -9.42 -10.81
N GLY A 87 -12.00 -9.15 -9.51
CA GLY A 87 -11.50 -10.10 -8.53
C GLY A 87 -9.98 -10.32 -8.59
N ALA A 88 -9.25 -9.42 -9.24
CA ALA A 88 -7.80 -9.36 -9.32
C ALA A 88 -7.31 -7.92 -9.08
N LEU A 89 -5.98 -7.75 -9.04
CA LEU A 89 -5.38 -6.41 -9.07
C LEU A 89 -4.54 -6.29 -10.33
N SER A 90 -4.86 -5.29 -11.14
CA SER A 90 -3.98 -4.77 -12.17
C SER A 90 -2.79 -4.01 -11.58
N GLN A 91 -1.78 -3.73 -12.40
CA GLN A 91 -0.61 -2.97 -11.97
C GLN A 91 -0.98 -1.57 -11.46
N MET A 92 -1.93 -0.91 -12.12
CA MET A 92 -2.39 0.42 -11.73
C MET A 92 -3.07 0.40 -10.37
N GLU A 93 -3.98 -0.55 -10.16
CA GLU A 93 -4.72 -0.73 -8.91
C GLU A 93 -3.79 -1.05 -7.74
N PHE A 94 -2.82 -1.94 -7.98
CA PHE A 94 -1.78 -2.23 -7.00
C PHE A 94 -0.97 -0.99 -6.61
N CYS A 95 -0.50 -0.21 -7.60
CA CYS A 95 0.24 1.02 -7.32
C CYS A 95 -0.61 2.00 -6.52
N VAL A 96 -1.85 2.26 -6.94
CA VAL A 96 -2.79 3.15 -6.23
C VAL A 96 -3.04 2.67 -4.81
N LEU A 97 -3.26 1.37 -4.59
CA LEU A 97 -3.42 0.79 -3.26
C LEU A 97 -2.19 1.06 -2.38
N MET A 98 -0.98 0.83 -2.90
CA MET A 98 0.27 1.07 -2.17
C MET A 98 0.43 2.55 -1.79
N PHE A 99 0.12 3.47 -2.70
CA PHE A 99 0.12 4.91 -2.39
C PHE A 99 -0.93 5.27 -1.33
N ARG A 100 -2.14 4.69 -1.40
CA ARG A 100 -3.21 4.93 -0.42
C ARG A 100 -2.89 4.43 0.98
N LEU A 101 -2.10 3.36 1.07
CA LEU A 101 -1.64 2.81 2.34
C LEU A 101 -0.45 3.58 2.94
N SER A 102 0.11 4.55 2.22
CA SER A 102 1.16 5.45 2.69
C SER A 102 0.58 6.84 3.02
N PRO A 103 0.17 7.08 4.28
CA PRO A 103 -0.43 8.35 4.67
C PRO A 103 0.52 9.53 4.48
N GLU A 104 1.82 9.33 4.71
CA GLU A 104 2.84 10.36 4.51
C GLU A 104 2.95 10.77 3.03
N LEU A 105 2.97 9.82 2.09
CA LEU A 105 2.99 10.15 0.66
C LEU A 105 1.70 10.85 0.21
N MET A 106 0.55 10.46 0.77
CA MET A 106 -0.71 11.15 0.49
C MET A 106 -0.69 12.59 0.99
N GLU A 107 -0.22 12.82 2.22
CA GLU A 107 -0.14 14.16 2.81
C GLU A 107 0.83 15.07 2.05
N GLU A 108 2.01 14.56 1.68
CA GLU A 108 2.98 15.29 0.84
C GLU A 108 2.37 15.68 -0.52
N SER A 109 1.63 14.78 -1.16
CA SER A 109 0.98 15.08 -2.45
C SER A 109 -0.08 16.19 -2.34
N GLN A 110 -0.84 16.20 -1.24
CA GLN A 110 -1.85 17.23 -0.96
C GLN A 110 -1.18 18.59 -0.71
N PHE A 111 -0.08 18.60 0.06
CA PHE A 111 0.68 19.82 0.34
C PHE A 111 1.27 20.44 -0.94
N LEU A 112 1.88 19.62 -1.81
CA LEU A 112 2.46 20.10 -3.08
C LEU A 112 1.39 20.67 -4.03
N LEU A 113 0.19 20.08 -4.05
CA LEU A 113 -0.94 20.60 -4.81
C LEU A 113 -1.41 21.96 -4.27
N ASP A 114 -1.53 22.10 -2.95
CA ASP A 114 -1.91 23.35 -2.31
C ASP A 114 -0.86 24.46 -2.57
N GLU A 115 0.43 24.13 -2.50
CA GLU A 115 1.53 25.05 -2.81
C GLU A 115 1.50 25.51 -4.27
N ALA A 116 1.34 24.59 -5.22
CA ALA A 116 1.24 24.93 -6.65
C ALA A 116 0.04 25.83 -6.97
N LEU A 117 -1.11 25.58 -6.34
CA LEU A 117 -2.30 26.43 -6.49
C LEU A 117 -2.10 27.82 -5.90
N LEU A 118 -1.38 27.93 -4.78
CA LEU A 118 -1.04 29.23 -4.19
C LEU A 118 -0.06 30.02 -5.06
N GLU A 119 0.92 29.37 -5.69
CA GLU A 119 1.81 30.01 -6.66
C GLU A 119 1.05 30.54 -7.88
N GLU A 120 0.07 29.80 -8.41
CA GLU A 120 -0.77 30.28 -9.51
C GLU A 120 -1.56 31.53 -9.13
N LEU A 121 -2.15 31.58 -7.93
CA LEU A 121 -2.87 32.77 -7.46
C LEU A 121 -1.96 33.98 -7.26
N HIS A 122 -0.71 33.76 -6.85
CA HIS A 122 0.26 34.84 -6.66
C HIS A 122 0.82 35.37 -8.00
N ASN A 123 0.78 34.56 -9.05
CA ASN A 123 1.23 34.94 -10.39
C ASN A 123 0.13 35.69 -11.20
N TYR A 124 -1.13 35.66 -10.75
CA TYR A 124 -2.25 36.38 -11.36
C TYR A 124 -2.55 37.76 -10.72
N SER A 125 -1.78 38.19 -9.72
CA SER A 125 -1.99 39.48 -9.02
C SER A 125 -1.12 40.65 -9.52
N TYR A 126 -0.69 40.64 -10.79
CA TYR A 126 -0.02 41.79 -11.45
C TYR A 126 -0.85 42.36 -12.60
#